data_AF-A0A133U5N1-F1
#
_entry.id   AF-A0A133U5N1-F1
#
_cell.length_a   1.000
_cell.length_b   1.000
_cell.length_c   1.000
_cell.angle_alpha   90.00
_cell.angle_beta   90.00
_cell.angle_gamma   90.00
#
_symmetry.space_group_name_H-M   'P 1'
#
loop_
_entity.id
_entity.type
_entity.pdbx_description
1 polymer ?
#
loop_
_entity_poly.entity_id
_entity_poly.type
_entity_poly.pdbx_seq_one_letter_code
_entity_poly.pdbx_strand_id
1 'polypeptide(L)'
;MFPDPEFETRNEFTTEDNSRVDLAVLRNGDPFLAVEFEGSYKWMRSRVLYDAVKADREGFKNLAVVYPFKQRGLKNCWIFDFIEGDLDVAVKIVHPDDVPDLRGIFDDA
;
A
#
# COMPACT_ATOMS: atom_id res chain seq x y z
N MET A 1 -19.84 -24.21 4.40
CA MET A 1 -19.93 -22.90 3.74
C MET A 1 -19.21 -21.92 4.64
N PHE A 2 -18.03 -21.45 4.24
CA PHE A 2 -17.38 -20.37 4.98
C PHE A 2 -18.12 -19.07 4.64
N PRO A 3 -18.34 -18.16 5.60
CA PRO A 3 -18.91 -16.86 5.29
C PRO A 3 -18.03 -16.14 4.27
N ASP A 4 -18.65 -15.34 3.40
CA ASP A 4 -17.91 -14.44 2.53
C ASP A 4 -17.04 -13.51 3.39
N PRO A 5 -15.82 -13.17 2.95
CA PRO A 5 -14.94 -12.31 3.72
C PRO A 5 -15.59 -10.93 3.94
N GLU A 6 -15.64 -10.49 5.19
CA GLU A 6 -16.09 -9.15 5.56
C GLU A 6 -14.94 -8.17 5.40
N PHE A 7 -15.19 -7.02 4.78
CA PHE A 7 -14.20 -5.97 4.61
C PHE A 7 -14.60 -4.73 5.40
N GLU A 8 -13.65 -4.20 6.17
CA GLU A 8 -13.78 -2.96 6.94
C GLU A 8 -12.76 -1.94 6.43
N THR A 9 -13.11 -0.65 6.41
CA THR A 9 -12.19 0.43 6.06
C THR A 9 -12.01 1.39 7.23
N ARG A 10 -10.76 1.79 7.52
CA ARG A 10 -10.42 2.78 8.54
C ARG A 10 -9.56 3.89 7.96
N ASN A 11 -10.03 5.13 8.07
CA ASN A 11 -9.25 6.32 7.68
C ASN A 11 -8.27 6.68 8.79
N GLU A 12 -7.09 7.19 8.42
CA GLU A 12 -6.06 7.64 9.36
C GLU A 12 -5.72 6.57 10.41
N PHE A 13 -5.60 5.32 9.96
CA PHE A 13 -5.29 4.18 10.81
C PHE A 13 -3.91 4.38 11.47
N THR A 14 -3.87 4.34 12.80
CA THR A 14 -2.64 4.47 13.57
C THR A 14 -2.09 3.08 13.84
N THR A 15 -0.85 2.83 13.41
CA THR A 15 -0.11 1.58 13.63
C THR A 15 0.32 1.44 15.09
N GLU A 16 0.73 0.24 15.51
CA GLU A 16 1.23 0.02 16.88
C GLU A 16 2.44 0.90 17.24
N ASP A 17 3.26 1.24 16.23
CA ASP A 17 4.43 2.12 16.39
C ASP A 17 4.11 3.63 16.29
N ASN A 18 2.82 4.00 16.28
CA ASN A 18 2.30 5.37 16.13
C ASN A 18 2.60 6.05 14.78
N SER A 19 2.94 5.27 13.75
CA SER A 19 2.86 5.73 12.37
C SER A 19 1.40 5.78 11.90
N ARG A 20 1.15 6.35 10.72
CA ARG A 20 -0.20 6.47 10.17
C ARG A 20 -0.26 5.91 8.75
N VAL A 21 -1.30 5.11 8.51
CA VAL A 21 -1.75 4.69 7.18
C VAL A 21 -2.99 5.52 6.83
N ASP A 22 -2.98 6.18 5.66
CA ASP A 22 -4.08 7.10 5.31
C ASP A 22 -5.44 6.38 5.19
N LEU A 23 -5.45 5.19 4.60
CA LEU A 23 -6.62 4.31 4.56
C LEU A 23 -6.19 2.84 4.70
N ALA A 24 -6.70 2.19 5.75
CA ALA A 24 -6.53 0.75 5.97
C ALA A 24 -7.79 0.00 5.53
N VAL A 25 -7.61 -1.10 4.80
CA VAL A 25 -8.64 -2.10 4.52
C VAL A 25 -8.30 -3.35 5.31
N LEU A 26 -9.24 -3.79 6.14
CA LEU A 26 -9.15 -5.00 6.93
C LEU A 26 -10.05 -6.08 6.31
N ARG A 27 -9.59 -7.32 6.32
CA ARG A 27 -10.37 -8.49 5.89
C ARG A 27 -10.59 -9.38 7.11
N ASN A 28 -11.84 -9.51 7.55
CA ASN A 28 -12.22 -10.20 8.79
C ASN A 28 -11.50 -9.64 10.04
N GLY A 29 -11.20 -8.34 10.04
CA GLY A 29 -10.47 -7.66 11.12
C GLY A 29 -8.95 -7.67 10.97
N ASP A 30 -8.38 -8.48 10.06
CA ASP A 30 -6.94 -8.55 9.84
C ASP A 30 -6.46 -7.57 8.75
N PRO A 31 -5.27 -6.97 8.88
CA PRO A 31 -4.68 -6.09 7.86
C PRO A 31 -4.60 -6.74 6.47
N PHE A 32 -5.25 -6.14 5.47
CA PHE A 32 -5.29 -6.67 4.10
C PHE A 32 -4.62 -5.74 3.08
N LEU A 33 -5.05 -4.48 3.03
CA LEU A 33 -4.52 -3.48 2.10
C LEU A 33 -4.32 -2.15 2.83
N ALA A 34 -3.10 -1.62 2.80
CA ALA A 34 -2.79 -0.25 3.13
C ALA A 34 -2.87 0.63 1.87
N VAL A 35 -3.41 1.83 2.00
CA VAL A 35 -3.47 2.82 0.93
C VAL A 35 -2.85 4.13 1.41
N GLU A 36 -1.91 4.66 0.63
CA GLU A 36 -1.22 5.93 0.91
C GLU A 36 -1.45 6.91 -0.23
N PHE A 37 -1.83 8.14 0.11
CA PHE A 37 -2.07 9.19 -0.88
C PHE A 37 -0.87 10.13 -0.96
N GLU A 38 0.08 9.78 -1.83
CA GLU A 38 1.35 10.49 -1.92
C GLU A 38 1.30 11.68 -2.88
N GLY A 39 1.49 12.88 -2.31
CA GLY A 39 1.53 14.15 -3.05
C GLY A 39 2.94 14.65 -3.37
N SER A 40 3.99 13.92 -2.98
CA SER A 40 5.37 14.42 -3.08
C SER A 40 6.11 13.93 -4.32
N TYR A 41 6.38 14.82 -5.27
CA TYR A 41 7.20 14.46 -6.44
C TYR A 41 8.68 14.20 -6.10
N LYS A 42 9.27 15.03 -5.24
CA LYS A 42 10.71 15.00 -4.95
C LYS A 42 11.11 13.79 -4.10
N TRP A 43 10.26 13.40 -3.15
CA TRP A 43 10.62 12.43 -2.11
C TRP A 43 10.03 11.04 -2.34
N MET A 44 9.48 10.81 -3.53
CA MET A 44 8.64 9.65 -3.81
C MET A 44 9.30 8.31 -3.50
N ARG A 45 10.61 8.17 -3.78
CA ARG A 45 11.34 6.93 -3.49
C ARG A 45 11.38 6.62 -1.99
N SER A 46 11.68 7.63 -1.18
CA SER A 46 11.74 7.50 0.27
C SER A 46 10.36 7.30 0.86
N ARG A 47 9.33 7.92 0.28
CA ARG A 47 7.92 7.72 0.68
C ARG A 47 7.48 6.28 0.45
N VAL A 48 7.58 5.78 -0.80
CA VAL A 48 7.25 4.40 -1.14
C VAL A 48 7.97 3.40 -0.25
N LEU A 49 9.28 3.59 -0.01
CA LEU A 49 10.04 2.69 0.87
C LEU A 49 9.56 2.76 2.33
N TYR A 50 9.33 3.96 2.86
CA TYR A 50 8.83 4.13 4.22
C TYR A 50 7.46 3.50 4.40
N ASP A 51 6.56 3.72 3.44
CA ASP A 51 5.20 3.18 3.46
C ASP A 51 5.21 1.65 3.34
N ALA A 52 6.09 1.08 2.52
CA ALA A 52 6.26 -0.37 2.42
C ALA A 52 6.72 -0.97 3.76
N VAL A 53 7.75 -0.40 4.39
CA VAL A 53 8.23 -0.87 5.70
C VAL A 53 7.16 -0.72 6.79
N LYS A 54 6.39 0.37 6.75
CA LYS A 54 5.29 0.62 7.67
C LYS A 54 4.17 -0.42 7.49
N ALA A 55 3.75 -0.67 6.25
CA ALA A 55 2.72 -1.65 5.91
C ALA A 55 3.14 -3.07 6.29
N ASP A 56 4.36 -3.47 5.95
CA ASP A 56 4.96 -4.77 6.28
C ASP A 56 4.94 -5.04 7.79
N ARG A 57 5.43 -4.08 8.60
CA ARG A 57 5.47 -4.20 10.06
C ARG A 57 4.11 -4.35 10.72
N GLU A 58 3.12 -3.64 10.20
CA GLU A 58 1.74 -3.71 10.69
C GLU A 58 1.01 -4.97 10.15
N GLY A 59 1.65 -5.74 9.27
CA GLY A 59 1.14 -7.01 8.76
C GLY A 59 0.25 -6.89 7.52
N PHE A 60 0.17 -5.73 6.88
CA PHE A 60 -0.52 -5.58 5.60
C PHE A 60 0.21 -6.36 4.50
N LYS A 61 -0.52 -7.22 3.79
CA LYS A 61 0.03 -7.97 2.65
C LYS A 61 0.10 -7.16 1.36
N ASN A 62 -0.66 -6.08 1.28
CA ASN A 62 -0.72 -5.23 0.09
C ASN A 62 -0.59 -3.76 0.47
N LEU A 63 0.12 -2.99 -0.35
CA LEU A 63 0.22 -1.55 -0.28
C LEU A 63 -0.05 -0.92 -1.65
N ALA A 64 -1.11 -0.11 -1.74
CA ALA A 64 -1.35 0.77 -2.87
C ALA A 64 -0.85 2.19 -2.55
N VAL A 65 0.12 2.66 -3.31
CA VAL A 65 0.57 4.07 -3.23
C VAL A 65 -0.11 4.83 -4.37
N VAL A 66 -1.08 5.66 -4.04
CA VAL A 66 -1.80 6.51 -4.99
C VAL A 66 -0.97 7.76 -5.26
N TYR A 67 -0.56 7.94 -6.52
CA TYR A 67 0.42 8.94 -6.92
C TYR A 67 0.06 9.61 -8.25
N PRO A 68 -0.17 10.95 -8.27
CA PRO A 68 -0.70 11.64 -9.45
C PRO A 68 0.37 12.05 -10.48
N PHE A 69 1.65 11.76 -10.24
CA PHE A 69 2.73 12.21 -11.13
C PHE A 69 3.31 11.06 -11.95
N LYS A 70 3.96 11.42 -13.06
CA LYS A 70 4.66 10.46 -13.92
C LYS A 70 5.75 9.71 -13.13
N GLN A 71 5.71 8.38 -13.20
CA GLN A 71 6.56 7.47 -12.41
C GLN A 71 8.02 7.35 -12.91
N ARG A 72 8.57 8.35 -13.61
CA ARG A 72 9.92 8.26 -14.21
C ARG A 72 11.02 7.99 -13.19
N GLY A 73 10.89 8.55 -11.99
CA GLY A 73 11.84 8.34 -10.90
C GLY A 73 11.74 6.98 -10.22
N LEU A 74 10.64 6.24 -10.42
CA LEU A 74 10.37 4.94 -9.80
C LEU A 74 10.70 3.77 -10.74
N LYS A 75 10.72 4.00 -12.05
CA LYS A 75 11.08 2.98 -13.03
C LYS A 75 12.49 2.43 -12.77
N ASN A 76 12.62 1.10 -12.65
CA ASN A 76 13.87 0.38 -12.38
C ASN A 76 14.59 0.88 -11.11
N CYS A 77 13.85 1.30 -10.08
CA CYS A 77 14.43 1.77 -8.83
C CYS A 77 14.70 0.60 -7.88
N TRP A 78 15.91 0.55 -7.31
CA TRP A 78 16.36 -0.50 -6.38
C TRP A 78 15.43 -0.72 -5.18
N ILE A 79 14.62 0.27 -4.81
CA ILE A 79 13.68 0.16 -3.68
C ILE A 79 12.68 -0.98 -3.91
N PHE A 80 12.30 -1.26 -5.16
CA PHE A 80 11.38 -2.35 -5.47
C PHE A 80 12.07 -3.70 -5.33
N ASP A 81 13.34 -3.81 -5.72
CA ASP A 81 14.13 -5.04 -5.49
C ASP A 81 14.27 -5.33 -3.98
N PHE A 82 14.47 -4.29 -3.16
CA PHE A 82 14.49 -4.40 -1.70
C PHE A 82 13.13 -4.83 -1.15
N ILE A 83 12.04 -4.17 -1.57
CA ILE A 83 10.68 -4.50 -1.12
C ILE A 83 10.34 -5.97 -1.45
N GLU A 84 10.60 -6.41 -2.69
CA GLU A 84 10.30 -7.77 -3.14
C GLU A 84 11.19 -8.84 -2.47
N GLY A 85 12.43 -8.50 -2.14
CA GLY A 85 13.40 -9.43 -1.58
C GLY A 85 13.37 -9.55 -0.06
N ASP A 86 13.03 -8.46 0.65
CA ASP A 86 13.22 -8.34 2.10
C ASP A 86 11.93 -8.08 2.89
N LEU A 87 10.79 -7.76 2.24
CA LEU A 87 9.51 -7.48 2.92
C LEU A 87 8.40 -8.45 2.49
N ASP A 88 7.42 -8.69 3.37
CA ASP A 88 6.25 -9.54 3.14
C ASP A 88 5.03 -8.74 2.62
N VAL A 89 5.28 -7.63 1.92
CA VAL A 89 4.25 -6.72 1.37
C VAL A 89 4.41 -6.53 -0.14
N ALA A 90 3.32 -6.72 -0.88
CA ALA A 90 3.25 -6.40 -2.30
C ALA A 90 2.92 -4.92 -2.50
N VAL A 91 3.72 -4.20 -3.28
CA VAL A 91 3.55 -2.74 -3.50
C VAL A 91 3.15 -2.45 -4.94
N LYS A 92 2.09 -1.65 -5.12
CA LYS A 92 1.68 -1.12 -6.43
C LYS A 92 1.55 0.39 -6.40
N ILE A 93 2.17 1.04 -7.37
CA ILE A 93 2.05 2.48 -7.58
C ILE A 93 0.92 2.74 -8.57
N VAL A 94 -0.09 3.46 -8.11
CA VAL A 94 -1.36 3.63 -8.80
C VAL A 94 -1.56 5.09 -9.16
N HIS A 95 -1.91 5.38 -10.42
CA HIS A 95 -2.38 6.72 -10.76
C HIS A 95 -3.86 6.86 -10.32
N PRO A 96 -4.29 7.99 -9.75
CA PRO A 96 -5.67 8.17 -9.29
C PRO A 96 -6.72 7.96 -10.40
N ASP A 97 -6.37 8.22 -11.66
CA ASP A 97 -7.28 8.04 -12.79
C ASP A 97 -7.40 6.56 -13.25
N ASP A 98 -6.50 5.68 -12.81
CA ASP A 98 -6.39 4.32 -13.33
C ASP A 98 -7.20 3.29 -12.54
N VAL A 99 -7.76 3.64 -11.37
CA VAL A 99 -8.40 2.66 -10.48
C VAL A 99 -9.79 3.09 -9.99
N PRO A 100 -10.86 2.43 -10.50
CA PRO A 100 -12.21 2.63 -9.99
C PRO A 100 -12.47 1.86 -8.68
N ASP A 101 -11.74 0.77 -8.41
CA ASP A 101 -11.80 -0.01 -7.16
C ASP A 101 -10.41 -0.50 -6.74
N LEU A 102 -9.91 0.01 -5.61
CA LEU A 102 -8.56 -0.30 -5.11
C LEU A 102 -8.41 -1.75 -4.64
N ARG A 103 -9.51 -2.45 -4.33
CA ARG A 103 -9.45 -3.85 -3.82
C ARG A 103 -8.98 -4.82 -4.89
N GLY A 104 -9.42 -4.60 -6.14
CA GLY A 104 -9.08 -5.45 -7.27
C GLY A 104 -7.67 -5.25 -7.81
N ILE A 105 -6.90 -4.31 -7.27
CA ILE A 105 -5.53 -4.05 -7.75
C ILE A 105 -4.64 -5.30 -7.57
N PHE A 106 -4.91 -6.14 -6.58
CA PHE A 106 -4.05 -7.27 -6.21
C PHE A 106 -4.64 -8.65 -6.55
N ASP A 107 -5.77 -8.71 -7.27
CA ASP A 107 -6.46 -9.97 -7.60
C ASP A 107 -5.78 -10.79 -8.73
N ASP A 108 -4.78 -10.22 -9.42
CA ASP A 108 -4.06 -10.85 -10.54
C ASP A 108 -2.72 -11.52 -10.14
N ALA A 109 -2.59 -12.06 -8.92
CA ALA A 109 -1.37 -12.75 -8.45
C ALA A 109 -1.56 -14.27 -8.27
#